data_AF-A0A1F6S1Y0-F1
#
_entry.id   AF-A0A1F6S1Y0-F1
#
_cell.length_a   1.000
_cell.length_b   1.000
_cell.length_c   1.000
_cell.angle_alpha   90.00
_cell.angle_beta   90.00
_cell.angle_gamma   90.00
#
_symmetry.space_group_name_H-M   'P 1'
#
loop_
_entity.id
_entity.type
_entity.pdbx_description
1 polymer ?
#
loop_
_entity_poly.entity_id
_entity_poly.type
_entity_poly.pdbx_seq_one_letter_code
_entity_poly.pdbx_strand_id
1 'polypeptide(L)'
;MAKSLREKIKYFALFSTLIFIVFLAIVLFYSKYYQSENDVTAKITTPSGEVLGEEGSPYQNEFNSDKYRMPQVNFGGGLTSFYPGLGEPLGPLDIGNVQSEIVRTKDKKELQLVIKWKTERPTVCTVSYGKSGGATKSAKEEFYAIEHSAVLDKLDSASTYFYTITAKDKLEGEASSDKFAVYTGAPEVSMFDLLAGAFKSAFSWAVK
;
A
#
# COMPACT_ATOMS: atom_id res chain seq x y z
N MET A 1 44.04 -44.37 -5.87
CA MET A 1 43.22 -43.47 -6.73
C MET A 1 41.71 -43.75 -6.65
N ALA A 2 41.26 -45.02 -6.58
CA ALA A 2 39.83 -45.40 -6.57
C ALA A 2 38.98 -44.93 -5.35
N LYS A 3 39.59 -44.62 -4.21
CA LYS A 3 38.87 -44.24 -2.97
C LYS A 3 38.29 -42.81 -3.03
N SER A 4 39.01 -41.89 -3.66
CA SER A 4 38.59 -40.47 -3.84
C SER A 4 37.44 -40.32 -4.84
N LEU A 5 37.39 -41.18 -5.86
CA LEU A 5 36.30 -41.17 -6.84
C LEU A 5 34.98 -41.66 -6.22
N ARG A 6 35.03 -42.68 -5.35
CA ARG A 6 33.84 -43.19 -4.64
C ARG A 6 33.26 -42.18 -3.66
N GLU A 7 34.10 -41.40 -2.98
CA GLU A 7 33.67 -40.30 -2.10
C GLU A 7 32.90 -39.23 -2.89
N LYS A 8 33.45 -38.77 -4.03
CA LYS A 8 32.80 -37.75 -4.88
C LYS A 8 31.45 -38.21 -5.43
N ILE A 9 31.33 -39.49 -5.82
CA ILE A 9 30.06 -40.07 -6.28
C ILE A 9 29.03 -40.10 -5.13
N LYS A 10 29.45 -40.38 -3.90
CA LYS A 10 28.55 -40.33 -2.73
C LYS A 10 28.05 -38.91 -2.45
N TYR A 11 28.91 -37.91 -2.48
CA TYR A 11 28.50 -36.50 -2.29
C TYR A 11 27.56 -36.02 -3.41
N PHE A 12 27.81 -36.44 -4.65
CA PHE A 12 26.92 -36.13 -5.77
C PHE A 12 25.54 -36.79 -5.61
N ALA A 13 25.51 -38.06 -5.18
CA ALA A 13 24.26 -38.76 -4.90
C ALA A 13 23.49 -38.10 -3.74
N LEU A 14 24.17 -37.73 -2.65
CA LEU A 14 23.55 -37.03 -1.52
C LEU A 14 22.99 -35.65 -1.93
N PHE A 15 23.72 -34.90 -2.73
CA PHE A 15 23.28 -33.59 -3.24
C PHE A 15 22.05 -33.73 -4.16
N SER A 16 22.04 -34.74 -5.03
CA SER A 16 20.88 -35.03 -5.89
C SER A 16 19.65 -35.45 -5.08
N THR A 17 19.83 -36.26 -4.02
CA THR A 17 18.71 -36.61 -3.12
C THR A 17 18.18 -35.41 -2.35
N LEU A 18 19.04 -34.48 -1.93
CA LEU A 18 18.61 -33.25 -1.25
C LEU A 18 17.75 -32.39 -2.18
N ILE A 19 18.18 -32.20 -3.43
CA ILE A 19 17.42 -31.45 -4.44
C ILE A 19 16.06 -32.09 -4.68
N PHE A 20 16.00 -33.43 -4.78
CA PHE A 20 14.74 -34.14 -4.99
C PHE A 20 13.78 -33.98 -3.80
N ILE A 21 14.28 -34.04 -2.57
CA ILE A 21 13.47 -33.83 -1.36
C ILE A 21 12.93 -32.40 -1.31
N VAL A 22 13.76 -31.40 -1.64
CA VAL A 22 13.33 -29.99 -1.68
C VAL A 22 12.26 -29.79 -2.76
N PHE A 23 12.44 -30.37 -3.95
CA PHE A 23 11.46 -30.31 -5.02
C PHE A 23 10.13 -30.98 -4.62
N LEU A 24 10.19 -32.17 -4.01
CA LEU A 24 9.01 -32.87 -3.50
C LEU A 24 8.29 -32.04 -2.42
N ALA A 25 9.04 -31.41 -1.50
CA ALA A 25 8.47 -30.54 -0.48
C ALA A 25 7.77 -29.31 -1.08
N ILE A 26 8.36 -28.69 -2.11
CA ILE A 26 7.74 -27.57 -2.83
C ILE A 26 6.45 -28.02 -3.52
N VAL A 27 6.47 -29.16 -4.22
CA VAL A 27 5.28 -29.70 -4.89
C VAL A 27 4.16 -30.02 -3.90
N LEU A 28 4.50 -30.65 -2.77
CA LEU A 28 3.53 -30.97 -1.71
C LEU A 28 3.00 -29.70 -1.02
N PHE A 29 3.83 -28.68 -0.85
CA PHE A 29 3.40 -27.40 -0.28
C PHE A 29 2.46 -26.65 -1.23
N TYR A 30 2.79 -26.62 -2.52
CA TYR A 30 1.91 -26.06 -3.55
C TYR A 30 0.60 -26.83 -3.68
N SER A 31 0.62 -28.17 -3.66
CA SER A 31 -0.62 -28.96 -3.72
C SER A 31 -1.49 -28.73 -2.49
N LYS A 32 -0.91 -28.63 -1.29
CA LYS A 32 -1.65 -28.34 -0.06
C LYS A 32 -2.21 -26.91 -0.03
N TYR A 33 -1.47 -25.94 -0.57
CA TYR A 33 -1.94 -24.56 -0.72
C TYR A 33 -3.17 -24.49 -1.65
N TYR A 34 -3.17 -25.23 -2.76
CA TYR A 34 -4.33 -25.31 -3.66
C TYR A 34 -5.51 -26.14 -3.13
N GLN A 35 -5.27 -27.07 -2.21
CA GLN A 35 -6.32 -27.93 -1.67
C GLN A 35 -7.04 -27.31 -0.46
N SER A 36 -6.46 -26.28 0.17
CA SER A 36 -7.12 -25.50 1.23
C SER A 36 -8.27 -24.62 0.74
N GLU A 37 -8.39 -24.41 -0.58
CA GLU A 37 -9.45 -23.58 -1.17
C GLU A 37 -10.62 -24.41 -1.74
N ASN A 38 -10.53 -25.75 -1.74
CA ASN A 38 -11.46 -26.60 -2.50
C ASN A 38 -12.17 -27.73 -1.74
N ASP A 39 -11.93 -27.94 -0.44
CA ASP A 39 -12.68 -28.94 0.31
C ASP A 39 -13.85 -28.32 1.09
N VAL A 40 -14.85 -27.88 0.33
CA VAL A 40 -16.23 -27.80 0.83
C VAL A 40 -17.03 -28.82 0.03
N THR A 41 -16.91 -30.09 0.38
CA THR A 41 -17.80 -31.14 -0.13
C THR A 41 -19.19 -30.96 0.49
N ALA A 42 -19.92 -29.96 0.01
CA ALA A 42 -21.35 -29.85 0.24
C ALA A 42 -22.02 -31.05 -0.42
N LYS A 43 -22.53 -31.97 0.39
CA LYS A 43 -23.46 -33.01 -0.05
C LYS A 43 -24.67 -32.32 -0.67
N ILE A 44 -24.71 -32.26 -2.01
CA ILE A 44 -25.82 -31.67 -2.76
C ILE A 44 -27.02 -32.60 -2.61
N THR A 45 -27.81 -32.38 -1.56
CA THR A 45 -29.22 -32.72 -1.57
C THR A 45 -29.87 -31.45 -2.12
N THR A 46 -30.24 -31.41 -3.40
CA THR A 46 -30.83 -30.21 -4.02
C THR A 46 -32.12 -29.85 -3.28
N PRO A 47 -32.21 -28.70 -2.60
CA PRO A 47 -33.51 -28.11 -2.33
C PRO A 47 -34.06 -27.57 -3.66
N SER A 48 -35.38 -27.59 -3.78
CA SER A 48 -36.15 -27.09 -4.90
C SER A 48 -35.76 -25.64 -5.23
N GLY A 49 -35.72 -25.31 -6.52
CA GLY A 49 -35.28 -23.99 -7.00
C GLY A 49 -36.09 -22.85 -6.39
N GLU A 50 -35.37 -21.91 -5.78
CA GLU A 50 -35.91 -20.66 -5.23
C GLU A 50 -35.70 -19.49 -6.19
N VAL A 51 -36.70 -18.63 -6.25
CA VAL A 51 -36.76 -17.41 -7.08
C VAL A 51 -36.51 -16.18 -6.19
N LEU A 52 -35.95 -15.13 -6.79
CA LEU A 52 -35.49 -13.90 -6.12
C LEU A 52 -36.55 -13.29 -5.17
N GLY A 53 -36.15 -13.10 -3.91
CA GLY A 53 -36.98 -12.62 -2.79
C GLY A 53 -36.94 -13.52 -1.54
N GLU A 54 -36.19 -14.61 -1.58
CA GLU A 54 -36.10 -15.54 -0.47
C GLU A 54 -35.36 -14.93 0.74
N GLU A 55 -36.04 -15.00 1.88
CA GLU A 55 -35.64 -14.38 3.13
C GLU A 55 -34.49 -15.18 3.75
N GLY A 56 -33.24 -14.73 3.55
CA GLY A 56 -32.07 -15.38 4.16
C GLY A 56 -30.75 -15.30 3.38
N SER A 57 -30.74 -14.84 2.12
CA SER A 57 -29.48 -14.67 1.38
C SER A 57 -28.72 -13.41 1.87
N PRO A 58 -27.44 -13.51 2.27
CA PRO A 58 -26.63 -12.34 2.63
C PRO A 58 -26.29 -11.46 1.42
N TYR A 59 -26.50 -11.93 0.19
CA TYR A 59 -26.19 -11.20 -1.05
C TYR A 59 -27.47 -10.86 -1.82
N GLN A 60 -28.17 -9.83 -1.35
CA GLN A 60 -29.48 -9.40 -1.86
C GLN A 60 -29.43 -8.80 -3.30
N ASN A 61 -28.24 -8.47 -3.83
CA ASN A 61 -28.07 -7.67 -5.05
C ASN A 61 -27.23 -8.36 -6.16
N GLU A 62 -27.16 -9.69 -6.16
CA GLU A 62 -26.44 -10.47 -7.19
C GLU A 62 -27.39 -11.38 -7.98
N PHE A 63 -27.31 -11.30 -9.31
CA PHE A 63 -27.91 -12.32 -10.17
C PHE A 63 -27.03 -13.56 -10.09
N ASN A 64 -27.61 -14.65 -9.61
CA ASN A 64 -26.91 -15.92 -9.48
C ASN A 64 -27.51 -16.95 -10.43
N SER A 65 -26.64 -17.62 -11.18
CA SER A 65 -26.89 -18.90 -11.82
C SER A 65 -25.95 -19.93 -11.18
N ASP A 66 -26.28 -21.22 -11.27
CA ASP A 66 -25.59 -22.35 -10.61
C ASP A 66 -24.06 -22.33 -10.66
N LYS A 67 -23.44 -21.63 -11.62
CA LYS A 67 -21.99 -21.50 -11.78
C LYS A 67 -21.47 -20.08 -11.93
N TYR A 68 -22.35 -19.09 -12.02
CA TYR A 68 -21.97 -17.72 -12.35
C TYR A 68 -22.74 -16.73 -11.50
N ARG A 69 -21.97 -15.88 -10.82
CA ARG A 69 -22.49 -14.72 -10.11
C ARG A 69 -22.23 -13.50 -10.96
N MET A 70 -23.27 -12.74 -11.28
CA MET A 70 -23.14 -11.45 -11.93
C MET A 70 -23.63 -10.38 -10.96
N PRO A 71 -22.77 -9.40 -10.58
CA PRO A 71 -23.26 -8.23 -9.88
C PRO A 71 -24.30 -7.52 -10.76
N GLN A 72 -25.37 -7.03 -10.16
CA GLN A 72 -26.44 -6.35 -10.89
C GLN A 72 -25.88 -5.20 -11.74
N VAL A 73 -26.19 -5.21 -13.04
CA VAL A 73 -25.85 -4.10 -13.94
C VAL A 73 -26.85 -2.97 -13.73
N ASN A 74 -26.47 -1.97 -12.95
CA ASN A 74 -27.29 -0.78 -12.76
C ASN A 74 -27.11 0.19 -13.94
N PHE A 75 -28.15 0.32 -14.76
CA PHE A 75 -28.24 1.31 -15.82
C PHE A 75 -28.72 2.65 -15.25
N GLY A 76 -27.76 3.40 -14.72
CA GLY A 76 -27.95 4.70 -14.08
C GLY A 76 -26.89 4.80 -13.00
N GLY A 77 -26.04 5.84 -13.06
CA GLY A 77 -24.77 5.95 -12.32
C GLY A 77 -24.89 5.99 -10.80
N GLY A 78 -25.40 4.91 -10.22
CA GLY A 78 -25.65 4.69 -8.81
C GLY A 78 -24.47 4.00 -8.15
N LEU A 79 -24.34 4.27 -6.85
CA LEU A 79 -23.22 3.95 -5.95
C LEU A 79 -22.72 2.49 -5.99
N THR A 80 -23.51 1.54 -6.48
CA THR A 80 -23.15 0.11 -6.59
C THR A 80 -21.94 -0.18 -7.47
N SER A 81 -21.65 0.66 -8.47
CA SER A 81 -20.47 0.46 -9.32
C SER A 81 -19.16 0.91 -8.64
N PHE A 82 -19.25 1.66 -7.54
CA PHE A 82 -18.09 2.18 -6.81
C PHE A 82 -17.83 1.45 -5.48
N TYR A 83 -18.82 0.71 -4.97
CA TYR A 83 -18.73 -0.04 -3.72
C TYR A 83 -19.03 -1.52 -3.98
N PRO A 84 -18.01 -2.40 -4.10
CA PRO A 84 -18.24 -3.83 -3.95
C PRO A 84 -18.78 -4.08 -2.53
N GLY A 85 -19.92 -4.77 -2.40
CA GLY A 85 -20.46 -5.20 -1.10
C GLY A 85 -21.67 -4.42 -0.54
N LEU A 86 -22.48 -3.75 -1.37
CA LEU A 86 -23.78 -3.18 -0.95
C LEU A 86 -24.82 -4.29 -0.62
N GLY A 87 -24.59 -4.98 0.49
CA GLY A 87 -25.38 -6.09 1.01
C GLY A 87 -24.89 -6.53 2.39
N GLU A 88 -23.61 -6.33 2.69
CA GLU A 88 -23.03 -6.51 4.03
C GLU A 88 -22.74 -5.16 4.69
N PRO A 89 -22.86 -5.05 6.03
CA PRO A 89 -22.50 -3.83 6.74
C PRO A 89 -21.03 -3.51 6.47
N LEU A 90 -20.79 -2.37 5.82
CA LEU A 90 -19.44 -1.91 5.53
C LEU A 90 -18.67 -1.80 6.85
N GLY A 91 -17.61 -2.60 6.99
CA GLY A 91 -16.72 -2.53 8.14
C GLY A 91 -16.12 -1.13 8.32
N PRO A 92 -15.47 -0.87 9.47
CA PRO A 92 -14.84 0.42 9.74
C PRO A 92 -13.91 0.80 8.59
N LEU A 93 -13.94 2.08 8.21
CA LEU A 93 -13.02 2.58 7.19
C LEU A 93 -11.60 2.50 7.75
N ASP A 94 -10.69 1.90 6.98
CA ASP A 94 -9.29 1.77 7.36
C ASP A 94 -8.38 2.45 6.32
N ILE A 95 -7.24 2.94 6.81
CA ILE A 95 -6.20 3.59 6.02
C ILE A 95 -4.93 2.75 6.14
N GLY A 96 -4.66 1.96 5.10
CA GLY A 96 -3.55 1.03 5.04
C GLY A 96 -2.36 1.53 4.23
N ASN A 97 -1.25 0.81 4.35
CA ASN A 97 -0.06 0.94 3.51
C ASN A 97 0.53 2.37 3.42
N VAL A 98 0.50 3.12 4.53
CA VAL A 98 1.07 4.47 4.56
C VAL A 98 2.59 4.40 4.43
N GLN A 99 3.12 5.02 3.38
CA GLN A 99 4.55 5.13 3.11
C GLN A 99 4.89 6.59 2.81
N SER A 100 6.04 7.04 3.30
CA SER A 100 6.48 8.42 3.08
C SER A 100 7.95 8.47 2.70
N GLU A 101 8.27 9.24 1.66
CA GLU A 101 9.62 9.39 1.13
C GLU A 101 9.97 10.87 0.93
N ILE A 102 11.15 11.27 1.38
CA ILE A 102 11.68 12.61 1.16
C ILE A 102 12.36 12.66 -0.20
N VAL A 103 11.89 13.55 -1.06
CA VAL A 103 12.44 13.78 -2.40
C VAL A 103 13.06 15.18 -2.46
N ARG A 104 14.23 15.28 -3.09
CA ARG A 104 14.91 16.55 -3.36
C ARG A 104 14.74 16.92 -4.83
N THR A 105 14.18 18.10 -5.11
CA THR A 105 14.10 18.59 -6.49
C THR A 105 15.46 19.14 -6.91
N LYS A 106 15.98 18.67 -8.06
CA LYS A 106 17.30 19.07 -8.60
C LYS A 106 17.42 20.59 -8.82
N ASP A 107 16.31 21.25 -9.13
CA ASP A 107 16.31 22.64 -9.60
C ASP A 107 16.22 23.68 -8.47
N LYS A 108 15.67 23.33 -7.31
CA LYS A 108 15.31 24.32 -6.27
C LYS A 108 15.93 24.11 -4.90
N LYS A 109 16.73 23.06 -4.68
CA LYS A 109 17.17 22.64 -3.33
C LYS A 109 16.01 22.54 -2.31
N GLU A 110 14.77 22.43 -2.81
CA GLU A 110 13.57 22.31 -2.00
C GLU A 110 13.36 20.85 -1.64
N LEU A 111 13.02 20.61 -0.38
CA LEU A 111 12.63 19.29 0.11
C LEU A 111 11.13 19.11 -0.05
N GLN A 112 10.77 17.96 -0.59
CA GLN A 112 9.39 17.52 -0.74
C GLN A 112 9.20 16.21 0.01
N LEU A 113 8.03 16.02 0.61
CA LEU A 113 7.63 14.74 1.20
C LEU A 113 6.51 14.15 0.36
N VAL A 114 6.77 13.01 -0.26
CA VAL A 114 5.78 12.24 -1.00
C VAL A 114 5.20 11.21 -0.05
N ILE A 115 3.89 11.22 0.14
CA ILE A 115 3.16 10.30 1.02
C ILE A 115 2.20 9.51 0.15
N LYS A 116 2.21 8.18 0.28
CA LYS A 116 1.34 7.26 -0.44
C LYS A 116 0.62 6.36 0.54
N TRP A 117 -0.66 6.09 0.30
CA TRP A 117 -1.47 5.21 1.13
C TRP A 117 -2.61 4.61 0.31
N LYS A 118 -3.32 3.64 0.89
CA LYS A 118 -4.46 2.98 0.29
C LYS A 118 -5.62 2.92 1.27
N THR A 119 -6.84 3.03 0.77
CA THR A 119 -8.07 2.82 1.55
C THR A 119 -8.85 1.63 1.01
N GLU A 120 -9.68 1.02 1.85
CA GLU A 120 -10.52 -0.13 1.43
C GLU A 120 -11.66 0.28 0.49
N ARG A 121 -12.01 1.57 0.47
CA ARG A 121 -13.13 2.14 -0.31
C ARG A 121 -12.73 3.45 -0.97
N PRO A 122 -13.44 3.91 -2.01
CA PRO A 122 -13.22 5.23 -2.60
C PRO A 122 -13.46 6.34 -1.57
N THR A 123 -12.41 7.07 -1.21
CA THR A 123 -12.49 8.18 -0.25
C THR A 123 -11.86 9.45 -0.80
N VAL A 124 -12.20 10.59 -0.20
CA VAL A 124 -11.45 11.84 -0.34
C VAL A 124 -10.61 12.00 0.92
N CYS A 125 -9.30 12.11 0.75
CA CYS A 125 -8.38 12.22 1.87
C CYS A 125 -7.87 13.64 2.05
N THR A 126 -7.58 13.99 3.30
CA THR A 126 -6.92 15.23 3.71
C THR A 126 -5.72 14.91 4.57
N VAL A 127 -4.54 15.34 4.15
CA VAL A 127 -3.29 15.22 4.90
C VAL A 127 -3.08 16.51 5.69
N SER A 128 -3.16 16.42 7.01
CA SER A 128 -2.79 17.51 7.92
C SER A 128 -1.35 17.33 8.34
N TYR A 129 -0.51 18.37 8.19
CA TYR A 129 0.92 18.30 8.45
C TYR A 129 1.45 19.59 9.09
N GLY A 130 2.51 19.49 9.87
CA GLY A 130 3.11 20.64 10.52
C GLY A 130 4.52 20.38 11.00
N LYS A 131 5.33 21.44 11.03
CA LYS A 131 6.66 21.40 11.67
C LYS A 131 6.47 21.29 13.17
N SER A 132 7.38 20.59 13.86
CA SER A 132 7.36 20.53 15.33
C SER A 132 7.36 21.94 15.94
N GLY A 133 6.33 22.25 16.73
CA GLY A 133 6.12 23.58 17.32
C GLY A 133 5.66 24.69 16.35
N GLY A 134 5.36 24.35 15.10
CA GLY A 134 4.87 25.28 14.08
C GLY A 134 3.37 25.17 13.82
N ALA A 135 2.87 25.96 12.87
CA ALA A 135 1.49 25.91 12.42
C ALA A 135 1.18 24.65 11.60
N THR A 136 -0.03 24.12 11.77
CA THR A 136 -0.57 23.02 10.97
C THR A 136 -1.07 23.55 9.62
N LYS A 137 -0.73 22.84 8.55
CA LYS A 137 -1.22 23.02 7.18
C LYS A 137 -1.99 21.77 6.76
N SER A 138 -2.79 21.89 5.71
CA SER A 138 -3.56 20.76 5.17
C SER A 138 -3.46 20.71 3.64
N ALA A 139 -3.27 19.52 3.10
CA ALA A 139 -3.40 19.22 1.68
C ALA A 139 -4.59 18.27 1.49
N LYS A 140 -5.59 18.71 0.73
CA LYS A 140 -6.82 17.95 0.49
C LYS A 140 -6.88 17.48 -0.96
N GLU A 141 -7.30 16.24 -1.16
CA GLU A 141 -7.58 15.70 -2.49
C GLU A 141 -8.96 16.13 -2.98
N GLU A 142 -9.13 16.24 -4.30
CA GLU A 142 -10.37 16.69 -4.93
C GLU A 142 -11.29 15.53 -5.35
N PHE A 143 -10.72 14.35 -5.55
CA PHE A 143 -11.42 13.21 -6.17
C PHE A 143 -11.43 11.99 -5.25
N TYR A 144 -12.48 11.19 -5.39
CA TYR A 144 -12.59 9.91 -4.68
C TYR A 144 -11.69 8.86 -5.34
N ALA A 145 -10.78 8.28 -4.57
CA ALA A 145 -9.87 7.25 -5.01
C ALA A 145 -9.68 6.17 -3.93
N ILE A 146 -9.07 5.05 -4.31
CA ILE A 146 -8.65 3.96 -3.41
C ILE A 146 -7.15 4.06 -3.14
N GLU A 147 -6.39 4.43 -4.17
CA GLU A 147 -4.95 4.70 -4.08
C GLU A 147 -4.73 6.19 -4.05
N HIS A 148 -3.93 6.64 -3.09
CA HIS A 148 -3.77 8.04 -2.78
C HIS A 148 -2.31 8.44 -2.75
N SER A 149 -2.06 9.71 -3.06
CA SER A 149 -0.72 10.29 -3.01
C SER A 149 -0.79 11.78 -2.75
N ALA A 150 -0.06 12.25 -1.75
CA ALA A 150 0.12 13.67 -1.46
C ALA A 150 1.59 14.06 -1.59
N VAL A 151 1.83 15.25 -2.12
CA VAL A 151 3.17 15.87 -2.17
C VAL A 151 3.14 17.11 -1.30
N LEU A 152 3.94 17.11 -0.23
CA LEU A 152 4.12 18.26 0.64
C LEU A 152 5.39 18.99 0.22
N ASP A 153 5.25 20.23 -0.27
CA ASP A 153 6.34 21.03 -0.79
C ASP A 153 6.92 21.99 0.26
N LYS A 154 8.08 22.59 -0.08
CA LYS A 154 8.74 23.65 0.69
C LYS A 154 8.98 23.27 2.15
N LEU A 155 9.51 22.07 2.38
CA LEU A 155 9.91 21.63 3.70
C LEU A 155 11.27 22.22 4.06
N ASP A 156 11.40 22.66 5.31
CA ASP A 156 12.65 23.12 5.87
C ASP A 156 13.60 21.93 6.06
N SER A 157 14.88 22.12 5.79
CA SER A 157 15.92 21.15 6.17
C SER A 157 16.10 21.10 7.69
N ALA A 158 16.73 20.04 8.17
CA ALA A 158 17.07 19.80 9.58
C ALA A 158 15.88 19.97 10.54
N SER A 159 14.68 19.57 10.09
CA SER A 159 13.43 19.83 10.79
C SER A 159 12.59 18.55 10.88
N THR A 160 11.87 18.40 12.00
CA THR A 160 10.91 17.30 12.18
C THR A 160 9.52 17.78 11.82
N TYR A 161 8.85 17.04 10.93
CA TYR A 161 7.48 17.25 10.53
C TYR A 161 6.60 16.10 11.04
N PHE A 162 5.40 16.44 11.48
CA PHE A 162 4.36 15.48 11.80
C PHE A 162 3.24 15.57 10.78
N TYR A 163 2.63 14.44 10.45
CA TYR A 163 1.43 14.42 9.62
C TYR A 163 0.45 13.33 10.05
N THR A 164 -0.82 13.56 9.71
CA THR A 164 -1.95 12.66 9.92
C THR A 164 -2.85 12.72 8.69
N ILE A 165 -3.43 11.59 8.31
CA ILE A 165 -4.30 11.45 7.15
C ILE A 165 -5.73 11.26 7.68
N THR A 166 -6.68 12.01 7.14
CA THR A 166 -8.11 11.82 7.42
C THR A 166 -8.81 11.48 6.12
N ALA A 167 -9.50 10.34 6.08
CA ALA A 167 -10.23 9.85 4.92
C ALA A 167 -11.74 10.02 5.14
N LYS A 168 -12.44 10.52 4.13
CA LYS A 168 -13.90 10.65 4.14
C LYS A 168 -14.51 9.94 2.94
N ASP A 169 -15.42 9.03 3.22
CA ASP A 169 -16.20 8.25 2.27
C ASP A 169 -17.43 9.07 1.78
N LYS A 170 -18.00 8.73 0.62
CA LYS A 170 -19.28 9.28 0.13
C LYS A 170 -20.45 8.96 1.05
N LEU A 171 -20.36 7.86 1.80
CA LEU A 171 -21.35 7.44 2.79
C LEU A 171 -21.13 8.08 4.17
N GLU A 172 -20.34 9.15 4.25
CA GLU A 172 -19.95 9.85 5.48
C GLU A 172 -19.17 9.00 6.50
N GLY A 173 -18.65 7.85 6.09
CA GLY A 173 -17.65 7.12 6.87
C GLY A 173 -16.36 7.94 6.98
N GLU A 174 -15.87 8.15 8.19
CA GLU A 174 -14.63 8.88 8.46
C GLU A 174 -13.62 7.96 9.17
N ALA A 175 -12.35 8.09 8.79
CA ALA A 175 -11.23 7.42 9.42
C ALA A 175 -10.03 8.35 9.53
N SER A 176 -9.22 8.15 10.56
CA SER A 176 -7.98 8.88 10.76
C SER A 176 -6.83 7.90 10.94
N SER A 177 -5.70 8.20 10.34
CA SER A 177 -4.49 7.41 10.49
C SER A 177 -3.81 7.69 11.83
N ASP A 178 -2.80 6.88 12.14
CA ASP A 178 -1.82 7.24 13.16
C ASP A 178 -1.09 8.55 12.81
N LYS A 179 -0.43 9.11 13.82
CA LYS A 179 0.43 10.28 13.66
C LYS A 179 1.83 9.83 13.25
N PHE A 180 2.25 10.25 12.06
CA PHE A 180 3.57 9.94 11.53
C PHE A 180 4.54 11.10 11.76
N ALA A 181 5.83 10.79 11.84
CA ALA A 181 6.91 11.76 12.02
C ALA A 181 8.01 11.52 10.99
N VAL A 182 8.49 12.59 10.38
CA VAL A 182 9.54 12.55 9.35
C VAL A 182 10.58 13.62 9.66
N TYR A 183 11.86 13.23 9.62
CA TYR A 183 12.97 14.15 9.78
C TYR A 183 13.61 14.45 8.42
N THR A 184 13.66 15.72 8.03
CA THR A 184 14.07 16.14 6.68
C THR A 184 15.58 16.07 6.40
N GLY A 185 16.39 15.79 7.43
CA GLY A 185 17.84 15.68 7.31
C GLY A 185 18.53 17.03 7.10
N ALA A 186 19.83 17.09 7.40
CA ALA A 186 20.61 18.30 7.16
C ALA A 186 20.68 18.63 5.65
N PRO A 187 20.81 19.92 5.28
CA PRO A 187 21.08 20.27 3.89
C PRO A 187 22.45 19.71 3.48
N GLU A 188 22.55 19.14 2.28
CA GLU A 188 23.85 18.78 1.71
C GLU A 188 24.53 20.07 1.24
N VAL A 189 25.54 20.51 2.00
CA VAL A 189 26.36 21.66 1.63
C VAL A 189 27.70 21.16 1.12
N SER A 190 28.07 21.56 -0.09
CA SER A 190 29.38 21.24 -0.66
C SER A 190 30.48 21.90 0.16
N MET A 191 31.52 21.14 0.52
CA MET A 191 32.71 21.69 1.17
C MET A 191 33.38 22.77 0.30
N PHE A 192 33.37 22.60 -1.02
CA PHE A 192 33.90 23.61 -1.94
C PHE A 192 33.10 24.91 -1.88
N ASP A 193 31.78 24.85 -1.76
CA ASP A 193 30.94 26.05 -1.61
C ASP A 193 31.21 26.75 -0.28
N LEU A 194 31.39 25.98 0.80
CA LEU A 194 31.76 26.51 2.11
C LEU A 194 33.11 27.22 2.07
N LEU A 195 34.11 26.58 1.46
CA LEU A 195 35.44 27.16 1.29
C LEU A 195 35.38 28.39 0.39
N ALA A 196 34.73 28.32 -0.77
CA ALA A 196 34.59 29.45 -1.69
C ALA A 196 33.87 30.64 -1.04
N GLY A 197 32.82 30.38 -0.25
CA GLY A 197 32.14 31.39 0.55
C GLY A 197 33.05 32.03 1.61
N ALA A 198 33.83 31.22 2.32
CA ALA A 198 34.80 31.69 3.31
C ALA A 198 35.92 32.52 2.66
N PHE A 199 36.48 32.07 1.53
CA PHE A 199 37.49 32.82 0.77
C PHE A 199 36.91 34.14 0.24
N LYS A 200 35.71 34.13 -0.34
CA LYS A 200 35.05 35.35 -0.79
C LYS A 200 34.84 36.34 0.35
N SER A 201 34.45 35.87 1.53
CA SER A 201 34.28 36.72 2.72
C SER A 201 35.62 37.27 3.24
N ALA A 202 36.65 36.43 3.29
CA ALA A 202 37.96 36.79 3.85
C ALA A 202 38.77 37.71 2.93
N PHE A 203 38.60 37.57 1.61
CA PHE A 203 39.37 38.30 0.60
C PHE A 203 38.52 39.27 -0.22
N SER A 204 37.28 39.57 0.21
CA SER A 204 36.39 40.51 -0.49
C SER A 204 36.97 41.92 -0.61
N TRP A 205 37.89 42.29 0.28
CA TRP A 205 38.56 43.59 0.29
C TRP A 205 39.67 43.71 -0.76
N ALA A 206 40.17 42.59 -1.30
CA ALA A 206 41.29 42.55 -2.23
C ALA A 206 40.89 42.54 -3.71
N VAL A 207 39.60 42.36 -4.02
CA VAL A 207 39.08 42.24 -5.40
C VAL A 207 38.42 43.55 -5.88
N LYS A 208 39.01 44.70 -5.53
CA LYS A 208 38.51 46.01 -5.97
C LYS A 208 39.18 46.49 -7.24
#